data_AF-A0AAD9D8H7-F1
#
_entry.id   AF-A0AAD9D8H7-F1
#
_cell.length_a   1.000
_cell.length_b   1.000
_cell.length_c   1.000
_cell.angle_alpha   90.00
_cell.angle_beta   90.00
_cell.angle_gamma   90.00
#
_symmetry.space_group_name_H-M   'P 1'
#
loop_
_entity.id
_entity.type
_entity.pdbx_description
1 polymer ?
#
loop_
_entity_poly.entity_id
_entity_poly.type
_entity_poly.pdbx_seq_one_letter_code
_entity_poly.pdbx_strand_id
1 'polypeptide(L)'
;MIDFAGSGVVHMTGGVTALFAAKILGPRIGRFYDADGNELPEPHNFPPHSVALQVLGTFILWVGWYGFNPGSTLGISASGYADVSALCAVTTTLAAAAGSVSAMFTDMIMTRKHTGETTYDITMCMNGALSGLVGITAGCSVCEPWAALVIGIVAGWVYIFWSSLLVQLKIDDAVDAIPVHFGNGMWGCIATGLFASPGLVANAYGTENYGWFYNWGMGNGTGKLLAVEMIGVLFIIGWVGLIMIPYFMLLSKLGIFRVDPIEELVGLDHAHHGGRCLRFT
;
A
#
# COMPACT_ATOMS: atom_id res chain seq x y z
N MET A 1 -1.02 -14.15 -14.23
CA MET A 1 -1.24 -13.33 -13.04
C MET A 1 -2.62 -12.72 -13.19
N ILE A 2 -3.44 -12.75 -12.16
CA ILE A 2 -4.69 -12.02 -12.06
C ILE A 2 -4.36 -10.74 -11.28
N ASP A 3 -4.38 -9.62 -11.99
CA ASP A 3 -4.16 -8.29 -11.41
C ASP A 3 -5.21 -7.34 -11.99
N PHE A 4 -6.45 -7.46 -11.50
CA PHE A 4 -7.63 -6.89 -12.17
C PHE A 4 -7.54 -5.36 -12.32
N ALA A 5 -7.24 -4.66 -11.24
CA ALA A 5 -7.13 -3.21 -11.23
C ALA A 5 -5.73 -2.69 -10.86
N GLY A 6 -4.78 -3.56 -10.47
CA GLY A 6 -3.37 -3.18 -10.30
C GLY A 6 -2.77 -3.14 -8.89
N SER A 7 -2.94 -4.19 -8.07
CA SER A 7 -2.06 -4.36 -6.89
C SER A 7 -0.61 -4.54 -7.32
N GLY A 8 -0.37 -5.22 -8.44
CA GLY A 8 0.94 -5.35 -9.05
C GLY A 8 1.34 -4.11 -9.84
N VAL A 9 0.65 -3.86 -10.96
CA VAL A 9 1.10 -2.89 -11.96
C VAL A 9 1.11 -1.44 -11.45
N VAL A 10 0.24 -1.07 -10.50
CA VAL A 10 0.22 0.28 -9.91
C VAL A 10 0.89 0.28 -8.55
N HIS A 11 0.37 -0.49 -7.59
CA HIS A 11 0.80 -0.35 -6.20
C HIS A 11 2.18 -0.94 -5.92
N MET A 12 2.48 -2.15 -6.39
CA MET A 12 3.84 -2.68 -6.27
C MET A 12 4.84 -1.86 -7.08
N THR A 13 4.51 -1.48 -8.32
CA THR A 13 5.42 -0.66 -9.14
C THR A 13 5.80 0.65 -8.43
N GLY A 14 4.80 1.40 -7.95
CA GLY A 14 5.02 2.64 -7.21
C GLY A 14 5.72 2.42 -5.87
N GLY A 15 5.33 1.39 -5.12
CA GLY A 15 5.90 1.08 -3.81
C GLY A 15 7.36 0.61 -3.87
N VAL A 16 7.71 -0.24 -4.84
CA VAL A 16 9.10 -0.67 -5.06
C VAL A 16 9.95 0.52 -5.52
N THR A 17 9.38 1.38 -6.37
CA THR A 17 10.03 2.65 -6.76
C THR A 17 10.31 3.52 -5.54
N ALA A 18 9.32 3.71 -4.66
CA ALA A 18 9.48 4.48 -3.43
C ALA A 18 10.52 3.86 -2.49
N LEU A 19 10.58 2.53 -2.37
CA LEU A 19 11.58 1.82 -1.57
C LEU A 19 13.01 2.11 -2.04
N PHE A 20 13.27 1.99 -3.34
CA PHE A 20 14.60 2.27 -3.88
C PHE A 20 14.92 3.76 -3.83
N ALA A 21 13.96 4.64 -4.10
CA ALA A 21 14.11 6.08 -3.96
C ALA A 21 14.52 6.48 -2.54
N ALA A 22 13.74 6.06 -1.54
CA ALA A 22 14.00 6.38 -0.13
C ALA A 22 15.34 5.82 0.36
N LYS A 23 15.69 4.60 -0.06
CA LYS A 23 16.97 3.98 0.32
C LYS A 23 18.17 4.71 -0.26
N ILE A 24 18.09 5.17 -1.52
CA ILE A 24 19.19 5.86 -2.21
C ILE A 24 19.26 7.33 -1.80
N LEU A 25 18.12 8.00 -1.61
CA LEU A 25 18.04 9.40 -1.17
C LEU A 25 18.52 9.57 0.28
N GLY A 26 18.34 8.54 1.09
CA GLY A 26 18.65 8.55 2.52
C GLY A 26 17.59 9.26 3.36
N PRO A 27 17.66 9.14 4.69
CA PRO A 27 16.65 9.67 5.59
C PRO A 27 16.67 11.20 5.68
N ARG A 28 15.52 11.81 6.02
CA ARG A 28 15.44 13.25 6.34
C ARG A 28 16.39 13.61 7.50
N ILE A 29 16.94 14.81 7.45
CA ILE A 29 17.86 15.31 8.47
C ILE A 29 17.19 15.24 9.84
N GLY A 30 17.87 14.65 10.81
CA GLY A 30 17.36 14.49 12.18
C GLY A 30 16.39 13.34 12.39
N ARG A 31 16.05 12.52 11.37
CA ARG A 31 15.14 11.36 11.56
C ARG A 31 15.74 10.26 12.44
N PHE A 32 16.94 9.81 12.07
CA PHE A 32 17.62 8.67 12.71
C PHE A 32 19.01 9.03 13.25
N TYR A 33 19.57 10.17 12.85
CA TYR A 33 20.92 10.60 13.19
C TYR A 33 20.91 12.05 13.70
N ASP A 34 21.78 12.37 14.63
CA ASP A 34 22.03 13.74 15.10
C ASP A 34 22.86 14.54 14.09
N ALA A 35 23.18 15.80 14.42
CA ALA A 35 23.96 16.70 13.56
C ALA A 35 25.42 16.23 13.37
N ASP A 36 25.95 15.44 14.31
CA ASP A 36 27.31 14.88 14.26
C ASP A 36 27.34 13.52 13.53
N GLY A 37 26.18 13.00 13.12
CA GLY A 37 26.01 11.74 12.42
C GLY A 37 25.88 10.52 13.34
N ASN A 38 25.78 10.71 14.67
CA ASN A 38 25.54 9.61 15.59
C ASN A 38 24.08 9.18 15.54
N GLU A 39 23.84 7.89 15.76
CA GLU A 39 22.49 7.34 15.81
C GLU A 39 21.72 7.91 17.00
N LEU A 40 20.49 8.35 16.76
CA LEU A 40 19.60 8.80 17.82
C LEU A 40 19.16 7.59 18.67
N PRO A 41 19.02 7.77 20.00
CA PRO A 41 18.48 6.72 20.87
C PRO A 41 17.08 6.25 20.45
N GLU A 42 16.26 7.17 19.95
CA GLU A 42 14.94 6.90 19.40
C GLU A 42 14.74 7.69 18.10
N PRO A 43 14.10 7.12 17.07
CA PRO A 43 13.78 7.84 15.85
C PRO A 43 12.90 9.07 16.11
N HIS A 44 13.29 10.23 15.60
CA HIS A 44 12.53 11.47 15.74
C HIS A 44 11.34 11.47 14.77
N ASN A 45 10.11 11.44 15.29
CA ASN A 45 8.90 11.43 14.46
C ASN A 45 8.55 12.85 13.98
N PHE A 46 8.38 13.01 12.67
CA PHE A 46 7.87 14.26 12.10
C PHE A 46 6.34 14.25 12.17
N PRO A 47 5.70 15.22 12.87
CA PRO A 47 4.25 15.25 12.97
C PRO A 47 3.63 15.54 11.59
N PRO A 48 2.43 14.97 11.31
CA PRO A 48 1.71 15.29 10.08
C PRO A 48 1.35 16.77 10.06
N HIS A 49 1.52 17.42 8.90
CA HIS A 49 1.22 18.85 8.77
C HIS A 49 -0.26 19.17 9.05
N SER A 50 -1.18 18.26 8.68
CA SER A 50 -2.61 18.36 8.93
C SER A 50 -3.28 16.99 8.79
N VAL A 51 -3.75 16.47 9.92
CA VAL A 51 -4.53 15.22 9.95
C VAL A 51 -5.87 15.39 9.23
N ALA A 52 -6.48 16.57 9.30
CA ALA A 52 -7.74 16.86 8.60
C ALA A 52 -7.59 16.73 7.06
N LEU A 53 -6.48 17.21 6.51
CA LEU A 53 -6.20 17.08 5.08
C LEU A 53 -5.88 15.63 4.68
N GLN A 54 -5.23 14.86 5.56
CA GLN A 54 -5.03 13.42 5.34
C GLN A 54 -6.36 12.66 5.30
N VAL A 55 -7.29 12.96 6.20
CA VAL A 55 -8.64 12.37 6.21
C VAL A 55 -9.39 12.73 4.91
N LEU A 56 -9.37 14.01 4.51
CA LEU A 56 -9.99 14.44 3.26
C LEU A 56 -9.38 13.72 2.05
N GLY A 57 -8.05 13.63 1.98
CA GLY A 57 -7.35 12.91 0.92
C GLY A 57 -7.73 11.43 0.87
N THR A 58 -7.79 10.77 2.01
CA THR A 58 -8.20 9.36 2.11
C THR A 58 -9.64 9.16 1.65
N PHE A 59 -10.55 10.07 2.01
CA PHE A 59 -11.94 10.02 1.55
C PHE A 59 -12.05 10.18 0.03
N ILE A 60 -11.33 11.15 -0.55
CA ILE A 60 -11.28 11.35 -2.01
C ILE A 60 -10.73 10.10 -2.70
N LEU A 61 -9.65 9.50 -2.16
CA LEU A 61 -9.07 8.28 -2.71
C LEU A 61 -10.03 7.10 -2.63
N TRP A 62 -10.75 6.91 -1.53
CA TRP A 62 -11.74 5.84 -1.41
C TRP A 62 -12.86 6.00 -2.44
N VAL A 63 -13.44 7.20 -2.55
CA VAL A 63 -14.48 7.47 -3.57
C VAL A 63 -13.92 7.26 -4.98
N GLY A 64 -12.72 7.76 -5.25
CA GLY A 64 -12.02 7.55 -6.52
C GLY A 64 -11.75 6.07 -6.84
N TRP A 65 -11.58 5.24 -5.81
CA TRP A 65 -11.35 3.80 -5.97
C TRP A 65 -12.54 3.05 -6.58
N TYR A 66 -13.76 3.60 -6.49
CA TYR A 66 -14.91 3.07 -7.23
C TYR A 66 -14.79 3.31 -8.74
N GLY A 67 -14.07 4.35 -9.17
CA GLY A 67 -13.67 4.51 -10.58
C GLY A 67 -12.51 3.59 -10.95
N PHE A 68 -11.64 3.25 -9.98
CA PHE A 68 -10.44 2.45 -10.19
C PHE A 68 -10.75 0.94 -10.31
N ASN A 69 -11.35 0.35 -9.27
CA ASN A 69 -11.62 -1.09 -9.22
C ASN A 69 -12.81 -1.47 -10.13
N PRO A 70 -14.06 -1.04 -9.86
CA PRO A 70 -15.20 -1.29 -10.75
C PRO A 70 -14.98 -0.84 -12.20
N GLY A 71 -14.33 0.32 -12.41
CA GLY A 71 -14.05 0.85 -13.74
C GLY A 71 -13.09 -0.01 -14.56
N SER A 72 -12.23 -0.81 -13.90
CA SER A 72 -11.34 -1.78 -14.56
C SER A 72 -12.10 -2.94 -15.23
N THR A 73 -13.42 -3.02 -15.06
CA THR A 73 -14.29 -3.91 -15.86
C THR A 73 -14.41 -3.46 -17.32
N LEU A 74 -14.11 -2.18 -17.63
CA LEU A 74 -14.11 -1.57 -18.96
C LEU A 74 -15.46 -1.61 -19.72
N GLY A 75 -16.55 -1.97 -19.04
CA GLY A 75 -17.88 -2.05 -19.61
C GLY A 75 -18.94 -2.36 -18.56
N ILE A 76 -20.21 -2.11 -18.91
CA ILE A 76 -21.39 -2.41 -18.08
C ILE A 76 -22.50 -3.08 -18.91
N SER A 77 -22.67 -2.67 -20.17
CA SER A 77 -23.81 -3.03 -21.01
C SER A 77 -23.79 -4.45 -21.57
N ALA A 78 -22.62 -5.08 -21.68
CA ALA A 78 -22.52 -6.48 -22.09
C ALA A 78 -22.89 -7.42 -20.92
N SER A 79 -23.53 -8.56 -21.22
CA SER A 79 -23.98 -9.53 -20.21
C SER A 79 -22.82 -9.99 -19.32
N GLY A 80 -22.98 -9.92 -17.99
CA GLY A 80 -21.99 -10.34 -16.99
C GLY A 80 -21.04 -9.23 -16.51
N TYR A 81 -20.83 -8.17 -17.30
CA TYR A 81 -19.91 -7.08 -16.93
C TYR A 81 -20.45 -6.26 -15.73
N ALA A 82 -21.77 -6.05 -15.68
CA ALA A 82 -22.40 -5.37 -14.55
C ALA A 82 -22.17 -6.11 -13.23
N ASP A 83 -22.22 -7.44 -13.23
CA ASP A 83 -22.03 -8.26 -12.03
C ASP A 83 -20.58 -8.21 -11.53
N VAL A 84 -19.60 -8.29 -12.45
CA VAL A 84 -18.18 -8.14 -12.12
C VAL A 84 -17.89 -6.76 -11.53
N SER A 85 -18.42 -5.70 -12.15
CA SER A 85 -18.25 -4.32 -11.67
C SER A 85 -18.89 -4.11 -10.30
N ALA A 86 -20.11 -4.65 -10.09
CA ALA A 86 -20.79 -4.59 -8.80
C ALA A 86 -20.04 -5.35 -7.70
N LEU A 87 -19.51 -6.54 -8.01
CA LEU A 87 -18.66 -7.29 -7.09
C LEU A 87 -17.41 -6.48 -6.71
N CYS A 88 -16.72 -5.88 -7.69
CA CYS A 88 -15.57 -5.03 -7.43
C CYS A 88 -15.90 -3.88 -6.47
N ALA A 89 -17.07 -3.26 -6.63
CA ALA A 89 -17.51 -2.17 -5.75
C ALA A 89 -17.71 -2.64 -4.31
N VAL A 90 -18.33 -3.82 -4.13
CA VAL A 90 -18.57 -4.43 -2.82
C VAL A 90 -17.27 -4.84 -2.15
N THR A 91 -16.42 -5.60 -2.84
CA THR A 91 -15.15 -6.09 -2.28
C THR A 91 -14.21 -4.94 -1.93
N THR A 92 -14.17 -3.88 -2.75
CA THR A 92 -13.39 -2.66 -2.51
C THR A 92 -13.74 -2.01 -1.18
N THR A 93 -15.02 -1.73 -0.93
CA THR A 93 -15.44 -1.07 0.31
C THR A 93 -15.31 -1.97 1.54
N LEU A 94 -15.58 -3.27 1.40
CA LEU A 94 -15.42 -4.21 2.51
C LEU A 94 -13.96 -4.32 2.95
N ALA A 95 -13.02 -4.45 1.99
CA ALA A 95 -11.60 -4.55 2.32
C ALA A 95 -11.07 -3.24 2.92
N ALA A 96 -11.47 -2.09 2.40
CA ALA A 96 -11.10 -0.78 2.94
C ALA A 96 -11.58 -0.60 4.39
N ALA A 97 -12.85 -0.88 4.67
CA ALA A 97 -13.41 -0.80 6.02
C ALA A 97 -12.72 -1.78 6.98
N ALA A 98 -12.48 -3.02 6.54
CA ALA A 98 -11.83 -4.04 7.33
C ALA A 98 -10.36 -3.70 7.65
N GLY A 99 -9.60 -3.18 6.68
CA GLY A 99 -8.22 -2.74 6.88
C GLY A 99 -8.11 -1.53 7.79
N SER A 100 -9.03 -0.58 7.63
CA SER A 100 -9.14 0.61 8.48
C SER A 100 -9.34 0.25 9.96
N VAL A 101 -10.34 -0.59 10.24
CA VAL A 101 -10.63 -1.07 11.60
C VAL A 101 -9.48 -1.93 12.12
N SER A 102 -8.97 -2.87 11.31
CA SER A 102 -7.89 -3.77 11.73
C SER A 102 -6.63 -3.02 12.14
N ALA A 103 -6.17 -2.06 11.32
CA ALA A 103 -4.97 -1.28 11.63
C ALA A 103 -5.15 -0.46 12.91
N MET A 104 -6.25 0.29 13.02
CA MET A 104 -6.51 1.15 14.18
C MET A 104 -6.60 0.37 15.49
N PHE A 105 -7.33 -0.76 15.51
CA PHE A 105 -7.47 -1.57 16.72
C PHE A 105 -6.19 -2.34 17.05
N THR A 106 -5.45 -2.80 16.04
CA THR A 106 -4.17 -3.47 16.28
C THR A 106 -3.16 -2.50 16.88
N ASP A 107 -3.05 -1.29 16.32
CA ASP A 107 -2.22 -0.21 16.87
C ASP A 107 -2.63 0.17 18.29
N MET A 108 -3.93 0.37 18.54
CA MET A 108 -4.43 0.65 19.89
C MET A 108 -4.03 -0.44 20.89
N ILE A 109 -4.16 -1.73 20.53
CA ILE A 109 -3.79 -2.85 21.39
C ILE A 109 -2.27 -2.85 21.65
N MET A 110 -1.45 -2.60 20.62
CA MET A 110 0.00 -2.52 20.75
C MET A 110 0.41 -1.37 21.66
N THR A 111 -0.09 -0.16 21.40
CA THR A 111 0.16 1.04 22.20
C THR A 111 -0.25 0.82 23.65
N ARG A 112 -1.46 0.30 23.90
CA ARG A 112 -1.92 0.01 25.27
C ARG A 112 -1.04 -0.98 26.01
N LYS A 113 -0.49 -1.99 25.33
CA LYS A 113 0.44 -2.95 25.97
C LYS A 113 1.77 -2.30 26.34
N HIS A 114 2.22 -1.30 25.59
CA HIS A 114 3.47 -0.61 25.82
C HIS A 114 3.35 0.54 26.83
N THR A 115 2.28 1.33 26.76
CA THR A 115 2.12 2.57 27.54
C THR A 115 1.09 2.45 28.68
N GLY A 116 0.19 1.47 28.61
CA GLY A 116 -0.96 1.36 29.51
C GLY A 116 -2.17 2.20 29.09
N GLU A 117 -2.02 3.09 28.11
CA GLU A 117 -3.07 4.02 27.68
C GLU A 117 -3.83 3.50 26.45
N THR A 118 -5.13 3.82 26.36
CA THR A 118 -5.95 3.46 25.19
C THR A 118 -6.07 4.68 24.28
N THR A 119 -5.37 4.64 23.15
CA THR A 119 -5.41 5.69 22.12
C THR A 119 -5.91 5.12 20.80
N TYR A 120 -6.71 5.89 20.08
CA TYR A 120 -7.18 5.54 18.74
C TYR A 120 -6.58 6.52 17.74
N ASP A 121 -5.58 6.05 16.97
CA ASP A 121 -4.90 6.88 15.98
C ASP A 121 -5.67 6.87 14.66
N ILE A 122 -6.17 8.04 14.26
CA ILE A 122 -6.88 8.22 13.00
C ILE A 122 -5.97 8.07 11.78
N THR A 123 -4.67 8.34 11.90
CA THR A 123 -3.71 8.15 10.81
C THR A 123 -3.53 6.66 10.49
N MET A 124 -3.51 5.80 11.52
CA MET A 124 -3.53 4.34 11.38
C MET A 124 -4.83 3.85 10.73
N CYS A 125 -5.96 4.45 11.11
CA CYS A 125 -7.26 4.20 10.50
C CYS A 125 -7.27 4.55 8.99
N MET A 126 -6.69 5.69 8.60
CA MET A 126 -6.61 6.14 7.21
C MET A 126 -5.66 5.28 6.37
N ASN A 127 -4.43 5.03 6.84
CA ASN A 127 -3.48 4.17 6.15
C ASN A 127 -3.96 2.71 6.09
N GLY A 128 -4.68 2.24 7.11
CA GLY A 128 -5.35 0.95 7.10
C GLY A 128 -6.45 0.87 6.02
N ALA A 129 -7.23 1.94 5.82
CA ALA A 129 -8.22 2.00 4.77
C ALA A 129 -7.57 1.89 3.38
N LEU A 130 -6.52 2.69 3.13
CA LEU A 130 -5.75 2.64 1.89
C LEU A 130 -5.11 1.26 1.68
N SER A 131 -4.59 0.64 2.75
CA SER A 131 -4.01 -0.70 2.70
C SER A 131 -5.03 -1.76 2.29
N GLY A 132 -6.25 -1.69 2.83
CA GLY A 132 -7.36 -2.56 2.42
C GLY A 132 -7.75 -2.37 0.96
N LEU A 133 -7.83 -1.12 0.50
CA LEU A 133 -8.08 -0.78 -0.91
C LEU A 133 -7.00 -1.37 -1.83
N VAL A 134 -5.72 -1.15 -1.51
CA VAL A 134 -4.58 -1.71 -2.26
C VAL A 134 -4.61 -3.24 -2.24
N GLY A 135 -4.86 -3.85 -1.08
CA GLY A 135 -4.82 -5.30 -0.89
C GLY A 135 -5.89 -6.06 -1.68
N ILE A 136 -7.06 -5.46 -1.94
CA ILE A 136 -8.11 -6.12 -2.72
C ILE A 136 -8.01 -5.83 -4.23
N THR A 137 -7.22 -4.85 -4.65
CA THR A 137 -7.21 -4.31 -6.02
C THR A 137 -6.92 -5.37 -7.11
N ALA A 138 -6.00 -6.30 -6.89
CA ALA A 138 -5.75 -7.40 -7.84
C ALA A 138 -6.92 -8.40 -7.92
N GLY A 139 -7.57 -8.66 -6.78
CA GLY A 139 -8.55 -9.73 -6.61
C GLY A 139 -10.01 -9.25 -6.59
N CYS A 140 -10.30 -7.96 -6.76
CA CYS A 140 -11.62 -7.39 -6.49
C CYS A 140 -12.75 -7.97 -7.36
N SER A 141 -12.42 -8.53 -8.53
CA SER A 141 -13.34 -9.20 -9.44
C SER A 141 -13.47 -10.71 -9.23
N VAL A 142 -12.60 -11.32 -8.42
CA VAL A 142 -12.49 -12.78 -8.29
C VAL A 142 -12.57 -13.29 -6.85
N CYS A 143 -12.45 -12.41 -5.86
CA CYS A 143 -12.58 -12.76 -4.44
C CYS A 143 -14.02 -12.58 -3.97
N GLU A 144 -14.49 -13.52 -3.15
CA GLU A 144 -15.80 -13.41 -2.51
C GLU A 144 -15.83 -12.25 -1.49
N PRO A 145 -17.00 -11.65 -1.19
CA PRO A 145 -17.13 -10.56 -0.22
C PRO A 145 -16.57 -10.89 1.18
N TRP A 146 -16.73 -12.13 1.65
CA TRP A 146 -16.15 -12.56 2.94
C TRP A 146 -14.62 -12.60 2.88
N ALA A 147 -14.05 -12.97 1.73
CA ALA A 147 -12.61 -13.01 1.55
C ALA A 147 -12.04 -11.58 1.50
N ALA A 148 -12.77 -10.63 0.90
CA ALA A 148 -12.39 -9.22 0.90
C ALA A 148 -12.24 -8.64 2.32
N LEU A 149 -13.11 -9.02 3.26
CA LEU A 149 -12.96 -8.65 4.68
C LEU A 149 -11.66 -9.21 5.28
N VAL A 150 -11.37 -10.49 5.05
CA VAL A 150 -10.14 -11.13 5.55
C VAL A 150 -8.90 -10.49 4.94
N ILE A 151 -8.92 -10.24 3.62
CA ILE A 151 -7.83 -9.56 2.89
C ILE A 151 -7.59 -8.18 3.47
N GLY A 152 -8.64 -7.41 3.76
CA GLY A 152 -8.56 -6.10 4.41
C GLY A 152 -7.95 -6.18 5.81
N ILE A 153 -8.41 -7.11 6.65
CA ILE A 153 -7.86 -7.29 8.01
C ILE A 153 -6.34 -7.53 7.95
N VAL A 154 -5.92 -8.47 7.11
CA VAL A 154 -4.50 -8.82 6.94
C VAL A 154 -3.73 -7.65 6.34
N ALA A 155 -4.34 -6.88 5.43
CA ALA A 155 -3.70 -5.69 4.87
C ALA A 155 -3.36 -4.64 5.94
N GLY A 156 -4.24 -4.46 6.95
CA GLY A 156 -3.95 -3.64 8.11
C GLY A 156 -2.71 -4.10 8.90
N TRP A 157 -2.53 -5.42 9.05
CA TRP A 157 -1.35 -5.98 9.72
C TRP A 157 -0.09 -5.89 8.88
N VAL A 158 -0.20 -6.12 7.57
CA VAL A 158 0.89 -5.97 6.60
C VAL A 158 1.41 -4.53 6.63
N TYR A 159 0.52 -3.55 6.69
CA TYR A 159 0.88 -2.14 6.85
C TYR A 159 1.70 -1.89 8.13
N ILE A 160 1.20 -2.30 9.30
CA ILE A 160 1.90 -2.11 10.58
C ILE A 160 3.28 -2.78 10.57
N PHE A 161 3.34 -4.00 10.04
CA PHE A 161 4.59 -4.76 9.91
C PHE A 161 5.61 -4.01 9.05
N TRP A 162 5.23 -3.56 7.84
CA TRP A 162 6.15 -2.88 6.95
C TRP A 162 6.58 -1.51 7.49
N SER A 163 5.66 -0.73 8.06
CA SER A 163 6.01 0.57 8.65
C SER A 163 7.05 0.41 9.78
N SER A 164 6.82 -0.57 10.66
CA SER A 164 7.78 -0.91 11.73
C SER A 164 9.12 -1.40 11.18
N LEU A 165 9.10 -2.25 10.15
CA LEU A 165 10.31 -2.79 9.52
C LEU A 165 11.16 -1.69 8.88
N LEU A 166 10.56 -0.72 8.20
CA LEU A 166 11.30 0.39 7.57
C LEU A 166 12.00 1.26 8.60
N VAL A 167 11.34 1.54 9.74
CA VAL A 167 11.95 2.25 10.87
C VAL A 167 13.16 1.47 11.39
N GLN A 168 13.05 0.15 11.58
CA GLN A 168 14.18 -0.70 12.00
C GLN A 168 15.33 -0.72 10.99
N LEU A 169 15.01 -0.69 9.69
CA LEU A 169 15.99 -0.62 8.60
C LEU A 169 16.51 0.79 8.33
N LYS A 170 16.08 1.79 9.10
CA LYS A 170 16.41 3.22 8.97
C LYS A 170 16.13 3.76 7.57
N ILE A 171 15.05 3.28 6.97
CA ILE A 171 14.51 3.78 5.71
C ILE A 171 13.39 4.76 6.07
N ASP A 172 13.58 6.02 5.71
CA ASP A 172 12.65 7.09 6.03
C ASP A 172 11.59 7.25 4.93
N ASP A 173 10.48 6.56 5.10
CA ASP A 173 9.30 6.77 4.28
C ASP A 173 8.46 7.91 4.86
N ALA A 174 8.40 9.03 4.14
CA ALA A 174 7.79 10.24 4.67
C ALA A 174 6.27 10.13 4.92
N VAL A 175 5.59 9.23 4.20
CA VAL A 175 4.13 9.15 4.16
C VAL A 175 3.59 7.72 4.26
N ASP A 176 4.42 6.75 4.62
CA ASP A 176 4.12 5.31 4.56
C ASP A 176 3.64 4.83 3.17
N ALA A 177 4.21 5.38 2.09
CA ALA A 177 3.92 4.92 0.73
C ALA A 177 4.35 3.47 0.49
N ILE A 178 5.48 3.04 1.04
CA ILE A 178 6.05 1.69 0.90
C ILE A 178 5.17 0.68 1.66
N PRO A 179 4.83 0.83 2.95
CA PRO A 179 3.91 -0.09 3.63
C PRO A 179 2.54 -0.19 2.95
N VAL A 180 1.95 0.94 2.56
CA VAL A 180 0.63 0.97 1.92
C VAL A 180 0.67 0.39 0.51
N HIS A 181 1.66 0.70 -0.33
CA HIS A 181 1.66 0.30 -1.73
C HIS A 181 2.54 -0.92 -2.04
N PHE A 182 3.78 -0.96 -1.56
CA PHE A 182 4.64 -2.14 -1.78
C PHE A 182 4.15 -3.33 -0.96
N GLY A 183 4.04 -3.13 0.35
CA GLY A 183 3.64 -4.19 1.28
C GLY A 183 2.27 -4.77 0.91
N ASN A 184 1.25 -3.92 0.80
CA ASN A 184 -0.09 -4.38 0.47
C ASN A 184 -0.32 -4.67 -1.01
N GLY A 185 0.46 -4.10 -1.92
CA GLY A 185 0.42 -4.50 -3.33
C GLY A 185 0.88 -5.95 -3.49
N MET A 186 1.99 -6.30 -2.83
CA MET A 186 2.48 -7.67 -2.76
C MET A 186 1.46 -8.59 -2.08
N TRP A 187 0.91 -8.19 -0.93
CA TRP A 187 -0.15 -8.95 -0.28
C TRP A 187 -1.36 -9.15 -1.19
N GLY A 188 -1.79 -8.14 -1.95
CA GLY A 188 -2.96 -8.25 -2.83
C GLY A 188 -2.78 -9.26 -3.97
N CYS A 189 -1.60 -9.31 -4.59
CA CYS A 189 -1.26 -10.34 -5.57
C CYS A 189 -1.28 -11.73 -4.93
N ILE A 190 -0.62 -11.90 -3.78
CA ILE A 190 -0.58 -13.17 -3.03
C ILE A 190 -1.99 -13.61 -2.63
N ALA A 191 -2.78 -12.70 -2.06
CA ALA A 191 -4.14 -12.91 -1.61
C ALA A 191 -5.05 -13.35 -2.77
N THR A 192 -4.89 -12.76 -3.95
CA THR A 192 -5.59 -13.21 -5.16
C THR A 192 -5.26 -14.66 -5.49
N GLY A 193 -3.98 -15.03 -5.40
CA GLY A 193 -3.52 -16.42 -5.56
C GLY A 193 -4.06 -17.39 -4.51
N LEU A 194 -4.47 -16.91 -3.34
CA LEU A 194 -5.04 -17.71 -2.26
C LEU A 194 -6.57 -17.83 -2.35
N PHE A 195 -7.26 -16.71 -2.59
CA PHE A 195 -8.70 -16.52 -2.37
C PHE A 195 -9.55 -16.37 -3.64
N ALA A 196 -8.97 -16.38 -4.84
CA ALA A 196 -9.76 -16.29 -6.06
C ALA A 196 -10.75 -17.46 -6.18
N SER A 197 -12.04 -17.17 -6.29
CA SER A 197 -13.14 -18.13 -6.32
C SER A 197 -13.33 -18.74 -7.71
N PRO A 198 -13.52 -20.07 -7.86
CA PRO A 198 -13.65 -20.73 -9.16
C PRO A 198 -14.72 -20.10 -10.07
N GLY A 199 -15.92 -19.86 -9.54
CA GLY A 199 -17.03 -19.29 -10.31
C GLY A 199 -16.79 -17.84 -10.73
N LEU A 200 -16.18 -17.05 -9.85
CA LEU A 200 -15.86 -15.65 -10.13
C LEU A 200 -14.70 -15.52 -11.13
N VAL A 201 -13.67 -16.37 -11.04
CA VAL A 201 -12.60 -16.44 -12.03
C VAL A 201 -13.15 -16.85 -13.40
N ALA A 202 -14.04 -17.84 -13.45
CA ALA A 202 -14.69 -18.24 -14.69
C ALA A 202 -15.51 -17.09 -15.30
N ASN A 203 -16.24 -16.32 -14.48
CA ASN A 203 -17.01 -15.18 -14.95
C ASN A 203 -16.12 -14.02 -15.44
N ALA A 204 -15.10 -13.64 -14.66
CA ALA A 204 -14.27 -12.46 -14.96
C ALA A 204 -13.23 -12.72 -16.06
N TYR A 205 -12.71 -13.95 -16.17
CA TYR A 205 -11.57 -14.27 -17.05
C TYR A 205 -11.78 -15.47 -17.98
N GLY A 206 -12.86 -16.25 -17.82
CA GLY A 206 -13.10 -17.43 -18.64
C GLY A 206 -12.07 -18.55 -18.46
N THR A 207 -11.43 -18.64 -17.28
CA THR A 207 -10.43 -19.68 -16.97
C THR A 207 -10.76 -20.46 -15.72
N GLU A 208 -10.11 -21.61 -15.54
CA GLU A 208 -10.25 -22.47 -14.35
C GLU A 208 -9.03 -22.39 -13.41
N ASN A 209 -8.22 -21.33 -13.50
CA ASN A 209 -7.08 -21.14 -12.60
C ASN A 209 -7.50 -20.28 -11.40
N TYR A 210 -8.01 -20.92 -10.36
CA TYR A 210 -8.50 -20.27 -9.13
C TYR A 210 -7.54 -20.42 -7.95
N GLY A 211 -7.91 -19.81 -6.82
CA GLY A 211 -7.10 -19.69 -5.62
C GLY A 211 -6.72 -21.01 -4.98
N TRP A 212 -5.60 -21.02 -4.26
CA TRP A 212 -5.04 -22.22 -3.64
C TRP A 212 -5.98 -22.86 -2.60
N PHE A 213 -6.72 -22.08 -1.81
CA PHE A 213 -7.64 -22.64 -0.81
C PHE A 213 -8.76 -23.48 -1.44
N TYR A 214 -9.26 -23.08 -2.61
CA TYR A 214 -10.24 -23.86 -3.37
C TYR A 214 -9.59 -25.09 -4.01
N ASN A 215 -8.41 -24.95 -4.63
CA ASN A 215 -7.67 -26.10 -5.20
C ASN A 215 -7.41 -27.18 -4.16
N TRP A 216 -7.00 -26.77 -2.96
CA TRP A 216 -6.71 -27.66 -1.85
C TRP A 216 -8.00 -28.31 -1.31
N GLY A 217 -9.06 -27.52 -1.08
CA GLY A 217 -10.35 -28.04 -0.62
C GLY A 217 -11.03 -29.01 -1.60
N MET A 218 -10.74 -28.90 -2.90
CA MET A 218 -11.23 -29.80 -3.96
C MET A 218 -10.29 -30.98 -4.25
N GLY A 219 -9.17 -31.12 -3.53
CA GLY A 219 -8.25 -32.26 -3.64
C GLY A 219 -7.28 -32.25 -4.82
N ASN A 220 -7.20 -31.16 -5.60
CA ASN A 220 -6.31 -31.05 -6.77
C ASN A 220 -4.95 -30.42 -6.40
N GLY A 221 -4.91 -29.55 -5.39
CA GLY A 221 -3.68 -29.06 -4.73
C GLY A 221 -2.67 -28.30 -5.61
N THR A 222 -2.98 -28.00 -6.89
CA THR A 222 -2.00 -27.52 -7.86
C THR A 222 -1.30 -26.21 -7.48
N GLY A 223 -2.04 -25.29 -6.84
CA GLY A 223 -1.51 -23.97 -6.45
C GLY A 223 -1.02 -23.11 -7.62
N LYS A 224 -1.46 -23.41 -8.86
CA LYS A 224 -0.92 -22.80 -10.07
C LYS A 224 -1.10 -21.28 -10.11
N LEU A 225 -2.29 -20.78 -9.73
CA LEU A 225 -2.52 -19.33 -9.68
C LEU A 225 -1.58 -18.67 -8.67
N LEU A 226 -1.49 -19.21 -7.45
CA LEU A 226 -0.58 -18.71 -6.41
C LEU A 226 0.88 -18.67 -6.89
N ALA A 227 1.36 -19.72 -7.54
CA ALA A 227 2.73 -19.76 -8.07
C ALA A 227 2.95 -18.64 -9.10
N VAL A 228 1.98 -18.39 -9.99
CA VAL A 228 2.06 -17.32 -10.98
C VAL A 228 2.01 -15.94 -10.34
N GLU A 229 1.21 -15.74 -9.29
CA GLU A 229 1.21 -14.48 -8.52
C GLU A 229 2.57 -14.21 -7.87
N MET A 230 3.17 -15.23 -7.26
CA MET A 230 4.51 -15.11 -6.65
C MET A 230 5.58 -14.78 -7.69
N ILE A 231 5.54 -15.41 -8.87
CA ILE A 231 6.45 -15.08 -9.97
C ILE A 231 6.22 -13.64 -10.44
N GLY A 232 4.96 -13.21 -10.55
CA GLY A 232 4.61 -11.83 -10.89
C GLY A 232 5.17 -10.80 -9.92
N VAL A 233 5.02 -11.04 -8.61
CA VAL A 233 5.60 -10.23 -7.53
C VAL A 233 7.11 -10.10 -7.70
N LEU A 234 7.83 -11.21 -7.87
CA LEU A 234 9.28 -11.21 -8.05
C LEU A 234 9.70 -10.51 -9.34
N PHE A 235 8.95 -10.71 -10.42
CA PHE A 235 9.18 -10.05 -11.69
C PHE A 235 9.04 -8.53 -11.57
N ILE A 236 7.99 -8.03 -10.92
CA ILE A 236 7.78 -6.59 -10.71
C ILE A 236 8.92 -5.99 -9.89
N ILE A 237 9.32 -6.64 -8.79
CA ILE A 237 10.46 -6.18 -7.97
C ILE A 237 11.74 -6.10 -8.81
N GLY A 238 12.05 -7.16 -9.57
CA GLY A 238 13.23 -7.22 -10.41
C GLY A 238 13.22 -6.20 -11.55
N TRP A 239 12.09 -6.06 -12.24
CA TRP A 239 11.90 -5.13 -13.35
C TRP A 239 12.02 -3.67 -12.90
N VAL A 240 11.31 -3.30 -11.82
CA VAL A 240 11.38 -1.94 -11.26
C VAL A 240 12.77 -1.66 -10.71
N GLY A 241 13.40 -2.62 -10.01
CA GLY A 241 14.76 -2.46 -9.51
C GLY A 241 15.79 -2.25 -10.62
N LEU A 242 15.68 -3.02 -11.71
CA LEU A 242 16.57 -2.90 -12.87
C LEU A 242 16.53 -1.50 -13.49
N ILE A 243 15.37 -0.83 -13.48
CA ILE A 243 15.19 0.49 -14.11
C ILE A 243 15.42 1.63 -13.11
N MET A 244 14.81 1.55 -11.93
CA MET A 244 14.76 2.67 -10.98
C MET A 244 16.04 2.80 -10.15
N ILE A 245 16.76 1.71 -9.85
CA ILE A 245 18.03 1.82 -9.12
C ILE A 245 19.06 2.61 -9.95
N PRO A 246 19.37 2.28 -11.23
CA PRO A 246 20.28 3.10 -12.02
C PRO A 246 19.81 4.54 -12.18
N TYR A 247 18.50 4.76 -12.33
CA TYR A 247 17.92 6.09 -12.45
C TYR A 247 18.18 6.94 -11.20
N PHE A 248 17.84 6.45 -10.00
CA PHE A 248 18.08 7.20 -8.77
C PHE A 248 19.56 7.33 -8.41
N MET A 249 20.38 6.32 -8.72
CA MET A 249 21.85 6.44 -8.57
C MET A 249 22.42 7.53 -9.49
N LEU A 250 21.90 7.67 -10.72
CA LEU A 250 22.29 8.75 -11.61
C LEU A 250 21.91 10.11 -11.04
N LEU A 251 20.67 10.29 -10.59
CA LEU A 251 20.22 11.55 -9.97
C LEU A 251 21.04 11.90 -8.72
N SER A 252 21.34 10.90 -7.89
CA SER A 252 22.18 11.06 -6.69
C SER A 252 23.61 11.46 -7.05
N LYS A 253 24.21 10.80 -8.06
CA LYS A 253 25.57 11.13 -8.54
C LYS A 253 25.65 12.52 -9.19
N LEU A 254 24.58 12.97 -9.84
CA LEU A 254 24.48 14.31 -10.40
C LEU A 254 24.22 15.39 -9.34
N GLY A 255 23.95 15.01 -8.08
CA GLY A 255 23.68 15.95 -6.99
C GLY A 255 22.33 16.65 -7.10
N ILE A 256 21.38 16.12 -7.89
CA ILE A 256 20.07 16.75 -8.15
C ILE A 256 18.90 16.00 -7.50
N PHE A 257 19.18 14.91 -6.78
CA PHE A 257 18.11 14.09 -6.20
C PHE A 257 17.59 14.65 -4.87
N ARG A 258 18.46 15.28 -4.07
CA ARG A 258 18.13 15.90 -2.79
C ARG A 258 18.45 17.38 -2.84
N VAL A 259 17.62 18.18 -2.20
CA VAL A 259 17.87 19.62 -2.02
C VAL A 259 19.02 19.87 -1.05
N ASP A 260 19.53 21.11 -1.05
CA ASP A 260 20.57 21.52 -0.12
C ASP A 260 20.12 21.40 1.35
N PRO A 261 21.02 21.03 2.28
CA PRO A 261 20.65 20.83 3.69
C PRO A 261 19.99 22.05 4.35
N ILE A 262 20.40 23.26 3.97
CA ILE A 262 19.79 24.50 4.49
C ILE A 262 18.35 24.65 3.99
N GLU A 263 18.09 24.31 2.72
CA GLU A 263 16.73 24.35 2.16
C GLU A 263 15.82 23.30 2.82
N GLU A 264 16.34 22.11 3.10
CA GLU A 264 15.61 21.06 3.83
C GLU A 264 15.23 21.52 5.25
N LEU A 265 16.15 22.18 5.96
CA LEU A 265 15.93 22.67 7.33
C LEU A 265 14.95 23.86 7.38
N VAL A 266 15.03 24.77 6.41
CA VAL A 266 14.13 25.94 6.34
C VAL A 266 12.74 25.55 5.81
N GLY A 267 12.68 24.49 5.00
CA GLY A 267 11.46 23.96 4.40
C GLY A 267 11.31 24.38 2.93
N LEU A 268 10.88 23.42 2.11
CA LEU A 268 10.73 23.55 0.64
C LEU A 268 9.73 24.64 0.23
N ASP A 269 8.72 24.91 1.06
CA ASP A 269 7.77 26.02 0.88
C ASP A 269 8.49 27.38 0.86
N HIS A 270 9.40 27.58 1.80
CA HIS A 270 10.17 28.81 1.91
C HIS A 270 11.25 28.90 0.83
N ALA A 271 11.96 27.79 0.58
CA ALA A 271 13.06 27.76 -0.38
C ALA A 271 12.58 27.90 -1.84
N HIS A 272 11.47 27.24 -2.20
CA HIS A 272 11.03 27.11 -3.59
C HIS A 272 9.67 27.76 -3.91
N HIS A 273 8.87 28.13 -2.91
CA HIS A 273 7.48 28.56 -3.11
C HIS A 273 7.13 29.91 -2.47
N GLY A 274 8.13 30.66 -1.98
CA GLY A 274 7.95 32.06 -1.57
C GLY A 274 7.29 32.28 -0.20
N GLY A 275 7.07 31.22 0.60
CA GLY A 275 6.51 31.36 1.96
C GLY A 275 5.77 30.11 2.44
N ARG A 276 5.36 30.11 3.72
CA ARG A 276 4.66 28.97 4.34
C ARG A 276 3.29 28.73 3.71
N CYS A 277 2.94 27.46 3.47
CA CYS A 277 1.60 27.04 3.09
C CYS A 277 0.52 27.49 4.10
N LEU A 278 0.81 27.45 5.41
CA LEU A 278 -0.08 27.91 6.47
C LEU A 278 0.61 28.93 7.38
N ARG A 279 -0.10 30.02 7.70
CA ARG A 279 0.27 30.97 8.76
C ARG A 279 -0.72 30.80 9.90
N PHE A 280 -0.30 30.14 10.97
CA PHE A 280 -1.03 30.18 12.23
C PHE A 280 -0.72 31.51 12.93
N THR A 281 -1.77 32.26 13.24
CA THR A 281 -1.74 33.51 14.03
C THR A 281 -1.81 33.22 15.50
#